data_AF-A0AAT9I5U2-F1
#
_entry.id   AF-A0AAT9I5U2-F1
#
_cell.length_a   1.000
_cell.length_b   1.000
_cell.length_c   1.000
_cell.angle_alpha   90.00
_cell.angle_beta   90.00
_cell.angle_gamma   90.00
#
_symmetry.space_group_name_H-M   'P 1'
#
loop_
_entity.id
_entity.type
_entity.pdbx_description
1 polymer ?
#
loop_
_entity_poly.entity_id
_entity_poly.type
_entity_poly.pdbx_seq_one_letter_code
_entity_poly.pdbx_strand_id
1 'polypeptide(L)'
;MEKELINTELQKFNVTDSWIAEAKQKYMPMTISGMDDKEGLKEVHEARMVIKRKRIEVEKVAKDLNEDALIWQRTVNSEKKRIISELSPIEDHLQSEEDKIEQEKERIRQQEAQKAKERFNNRVAAIITAGMVFDGQNYSIKHMTIDNEKIGLMDERPFSDFLSAVQSEKIKDEQAKAETERLRAEESEKLKQEAARLEKLKKEQEEREAAFRAEQEEIRKRQEEKERILKEESEKQAETARSLRIASRANQLIDLGGIKEFNSITYKGRSIASSYDLDYKTPEEWDTFLQERRAGIVEYDRQLEKERIEREGKARLDAEEKIKAENDRITKEAEEAKKEGERQESLRPDKEKLQDLANNVIAIALPKVTSEGAQQIANDVRLMLGKIQTHILNKIKTL
;
A
#
# COMPACT_ATOMS: atom_id res chain seq x y z
N MET A 1 130.07 25.76 -48.76
CA MET A 1 131.05 26.15 -47.73
C MET A 1 131.06 25.20 -46.51
N GLU A 2 129.97 24.94 -45.77
CA GLU A 2 130.04 24.05 -44.58
C GLU A 2 130.46 22.60 -44.86
N LYS A 3 129.96 21.97 -45.94
CA LYS A 3 130.39 20.61 -46.34
C LYS A 3 131.86 20.54 -46.77
N GLU A 4 132.37 21.62 -47.38
CA GLU A 4 133.79 21.72 -47.77
C GLU A 4 134.67 21.94 -46.55
N LEU A 5 134.22 22.70 -45.56
CA LEU A 5 134.92 22.89 -44.29
C LEU A 5 134.99 21.57 -43.51
N ILE A 6 133.88 20.83 -43.40
CA ILE A 6 133.84 19.49 -42.77
C ILE A 6 134.80 18.53 -43.49
N ASN A 7 134.76 18.49 -44.83
CA ASN A 7 135.70 17.65 -45.60
C ASN A 7 137.16 18.07 -45.41
N THR A 8 137.44 19.37 -45.27
CA THR A 8 138.79 19.91 -45.00
C THR A 8 139.28 19.53 -43.60
N GLU A 9 138.41 19.64 -42.60
CA GLU A 9 138.71 19.27 -41.21
C GLU A 9 138.93 17.75 -41.07
N LEU A 10 138.18 16.93 -41.81
CA LEU A 10 138.41 15.48 -41.88
C LEU A 10 139.75 15.10 -42.54
N GLN A 11 140.34 15.96 -43.38
CA GLN A 11 141.69 15.73 -43.91
C GLN A 11 142.79 15.84 -42.83
N LYS A 12 142.48 16.39 -41.63
CA LYS A 12 143.42 16.40 -40.50
C LYS A 12 143.72 14.99 -39.96
N PHE A 13 142.86 14.02 -40.26
CA PHE A 13 143.19 12.61 -40.08
C PHE A 13 144.30 12.24 -41.08
N ASN A 14 145.55 12.41 -40.66
CA ASN A 14 146.76 12.18 -41.47
C ASN A 14 147.09 10.68 -41.63
N VAL A 15 146.06 9.86 -41.82
CA VAL A 15 146.10 8.42 -42.08
C VAL A 15 145.19 8.15 -43.27
N THR A 16 145.80 7.89 -44.44
CA THR A 16 145.06 7.64 -45.68
C THR A 16 144.75 6.16 -45.85
N ASP A 17 143.69 5.84 -46.60
CA ASP A 17 143.35 4.45 -46.94
C ASP A 17 144.50 3.74 -47.68
N SER A 18 145.26 4.47 -48.51
CA SER A 18 146.47 3.96 -49.17
C SER A 18 147.53 3.57 -48.15
N TRP A 19 147.81 4.44 -47.18
CA TRP A 19 148.79 4.13 -46.12
C TRP A 19 148.33 2.93 -45.29
N ILE A 20 147.04 2.82 -44.97
CA ILE A 20 146.50 1.65 -44.26
C ILE A 20 146.69 0.37 -45.10
N ALA A 21 146.44 0.43 -46.41
CA ALA A 21 146.61 -0.71 -47.31
C ALA A 21 148.08 -1.14 -47.43
N GLU A 22 149.00 -0.17 -47.58
CA GLU A 22 150.45 -0.41 -47.61
C GLU A 22 150.95 -0.98 -46.28
N ALA A 23 150.53 -0.38 -45.16
CA ALA A 23 150.87 -0.85 -43.83
C ALA A 23 150.36 -2.29 -43.60
N LYS A 24 149.15 -2.60 -44.07
CA LYS A 24 148.62 -3.98 -44.05
C LYS A 24 149.49 -4.92 -44.87
N GLN A 25 149.78 -4.59 -46.12
CA GLN A 25 150.60 -5.45 -46.99
C GLN A 25 152.01 -5.67 -46.43
N LYS A 26 152.60 -4.62 -45.84
CA LYS A 26 153.95 -4.67 -45.28
C LYS A 26 154.03 -5.41 -43.95
N TYR A 27 153.12 -5.12 -43.03
CA TYR A 27 153.27 -5.57 -41.64
C TYR A 27 152.46 -6.83 -41.31
N MET A 28 151.36 -7.12 -42.02
CA MET A 28 150.53 -8.30 -41.73
C MET A 28 151.22 -9.64 -42.00
N PRO A 29 152.06 -9.80 -43.04
CA PRO A 29 152.75 -11.06 -43.29
C PRO A 29 153.93 -11.31 -42.33
N MET A 30 154.32 -10.32 -41.51
CA MET A 30 155.44 -10.46 -40.60
C MET A 30 155.13 -11.48 -39.51
N THR A 31 155.97 -12.51 -39.40
CA THR A 31 155.84 -13.59 -38.41
C THR A 31 157.19 -13.84 -37.75
N ILE A 32 157.17 -14.18 -36.47
CA ILE A 32 158.37 -14.47 -35.69
C ILE A 32 158.65 -15.97 -35.78
N SER A 33 159.83 -16.36 -36.27
CA SER A 33 160.17 -17.74 -36.62
C SER A 33 160.71 -18.53 -35.41
N GLY A 34 159.96 -18.54 -34.31
CA GLY A 34 160.29 -19.29 -33.09
C GLY A 34 160.96 -18.47 -31.99
N MET A 35 161.23 -19.10 -30.84
CA MET A 35 161.60 -18.39 -29.60
C MET A 35 162.98 -17.71 -29.63
N ASP A 36 163.88 -18.16 -30.49
CA ASP A 36 165.24 -17.62 -30.59
C ASP A 36 165.38 -16.50 -31.66
N ASP A 37 164.31 -16.23 -32.42
CA ASP A 37 164.24 -15.18 -33.44
C ASP A 37 164.01 -13.79 -32.82
N LYS A 38 165.03 -13.31 -32.10
CA LYS A 38 165.02 -12.00 -31.43
C LYS A 38 164.88 -10.85 -32.42
N GLU A 39 165.37 -11.03 -33.64
CA GLU A 39 165.37 -10.00 -34.67
C GLU A 39 163.96 -9.84 -35.25
N GLY A 40 163.28 -10.93 -35.62
CA GLY A 40 161.88 -10.90 -36.04
C GLY A 40 160.93 -10.34 -34.96
N LEU A 41 161.16 -10.66 -33.68
CA LEU A 41 160.36 -10.09 -32.58
C LEU A 41 160.52 -8.56 -32.47
N LYS A 42 161.74 -8.06 -32.64
CA LYS A 42 162.01 -6.63 -32.62
C LYS A 42 161.34 -5.92 -33.79
N GLU A 43 161.42 -6.48 -34.99
CA GLU A 43 160.78 -5.91 -36.19
C GLU A 43 159.25 -5.86 -36.07
N VAL A 44 158.62 -6.94 -35.59
CA VAL A 44 157.16 -6.96 -35.35
C VAL A 44 156.75 -5.97 -34.26
N HIS A 45 157.54 -5.85 -33.19
CA HIS A 45 157.26 -4.88 -32.12
C HIS A 45 157.34 -3.44 -32.65
N GLU A 46 158.38 -3.12 -33.42
CA GLU A 46 158.56 -1.81 -34.02
C GLU A 46 157.41 -1.48 -35.00
N ALA A 47 157.02 -2.43 -35.85
CA ALA A 47 155.85 -2.31 -36.72
C ALA A 47 154.56 -2.02 -35.93
N ARG A 48 154.31 -2.78 -34.85
CA ARG A 48 153.16 -2.55 -33.96
C ARG A 48 153.20 -1.17 -33.30
N MET A 49 154.37 -0.68 -32.88
CA MET A 49 154.50 0.65 -32.27
C MET A 49 154.23 1.76 -33.29
N VAL A 50 154.60 1.56 -34.56
CA VAL A 50 154.24 2.48 -35.65
C VAL A 50 152.71 2.56 -35.82
N ILE A 51 152.01 1.42 -35.91
CA ILE A 51 150.53 1.40 -36.03
C ILE A 51 149.86 2.00 -34.80
N LYS A 52 150.32 1.65 -33.59
CA LYS A 52 149.75 2.17 -32.34
C LYS A 52 149.89 3.68 -32.24
N ARG A 53 151.04 4.25 -32.60
CA ARG A 53 151.25 5.71 -32.61
C ARG A 53 150.26 6.39 -33.57
N LYS A 54 150.11 5.86 -34.78
CA LYS A 54 149.16 6.39 -35.77
C LYS A 54 147.71 6.33 -35.31
N ARG A 55 147.28 5.26 -34.63
CA ARG A 55 145.93 5.19 -34.03
C ARG A 55 145.71 6.27 -32.96
N ILE A 56 146.68 6.49 -32.08
CA ILE A 56 146.56 7.51 -31.01
C ILE A 56 146.48 8.92 -31.61
N GLU A 57 147.20 9.20 -32.70
CA GLU A 57 147.09 10.48 -33.42
C GLU A 57 145.67 10.70 -33.97
N VAL A 58 145.07 9.67 -34.59
CA VAL A 58 143.68 9.71 -35.05
C VAL A 58 142.72 10.00 -33.88
N GLU A 59 142.87 9.30 -32.76
CA GLU A 59 142.00 9.52 -31.59
C GLU A 59 142.09 10.95 -31.02
N LYS A 60 143.28 11.57 -31.03
CA LYS A 60 143.45 12.97 -30.62
C LYS A 60 142.76 13.93 -31.58
N VAL A 61 142.99 13.77 -32.89
CA VAL A 61 142.34 14.59 -33.92
C VAL A 61 140.82 14.48 -33.83
N ALA A 62 140.28 13.28 -33.60
CA ALA A 62 138.84 13.08 -33.44
C ALA A 62 138.27 13.80 -32.20
N LYS A 63 139.02 13.85 -31.10
CA LYS A 63 138.60 14.56 -29.89
C LYS A 63 138.58 16.07 -30.14
N ASP A 64 139.65 16.61 -30.72
CA ASP A 64 139.81 18.05 -30.98
C ASP A 64 138.72 18.55 -31.94
N LEU A 65 138.39 17.78 -32.99
CA LEU A 65 137.35 18.13 -33.96
C LEU A 65 135.93 18.16 -33.34
N ASN A 66 135.65 17.35 -32.32
CA ASN A 66 134.31 17.22 -31.73
C ASN A 66 134.06 18.18 -30.55
N GLU A 67 135.10 18.75 -29.96
CA GLU A 67 135.00 19.59 -28.77
C GLU A 67 134.16 20.85 -29.03
N ASP A 68 134.47 21.59 -30.10
CA ASP A 68 133.74 22.80 -30.49
C ASP A 68 132.28 22.50 -30.88
N ALA A 69 132.03 21.37 -31.56
CA ALA A 69 130.68 20.97 -31.95
C ALA A 69 129.79 20.65 -30.74
N LEU A 70 130.34 19.97 -29.73
CA LEU A 70 129.63 19.68 -28.48
C LEU A 70 129.37 20.94 -27.66
N ILE A 71 130.33 21.87 -27.63
CA ILE A 71 130.16 23.19 -26.98
C ILE A 71 129.03 23.96 -27.67
N TRP A 72 129.06 24.06 -29.00
CA TRP A 72 128.01 24.74 -29.77
C TRP A 72 126.63 24.14 -29.52
N GLN A 73 126.49 22.81 -29.61
CA GLN A 73 125.22 22.12 -29.37
C GLN A 73 124.67 22.41 -27.97
N ARG A 74 125.52 22.40 -26.94
CA ARG A 74 125.13 22.70 -25.56
C ARG A 74 124.67 24.16 -25.44
N THR A 75 125.41 25.10 -26.01
CA THR A 75 125.07 26.53 -25.99
C THR A 75 123.74 26.81 -26.66
N VAL A 76 123.49 26.23 -27.84
CA VAL A 76 122.21 26.38 -28.56
C VAL A 76 121.05 25.83 -27.74
N ASN A 77 121.22 24.65 -27.13
CA ASN A 77 120.17 24.05 -26.31
C ASN A 77 119.92 24.81 -25.00
N SER A 78 120.97 25.35 -24.36
CA SER A 78 120.80 26.21 -23.18
C SER A 78 120.07 27.50 -23.53
N GLU A 79 120.39 28.10 -24.68
CA GLU A 79 119.76 29.34 -25.13
C GLU A 79 118.30 29.12 -25.53
N LYS A 80 118.00 28.03 -26.24
CA LYS A 80 116.62 27.59 -26.49
C LYS A 80 115.84 27.45 -25.18
N LYS A 81 116.43 26.81 -24.17
CA LYS A 81 115.77 26.61 -22.88
C LYS A 81 115.53 27.93 -22.16
N ARG A 82 116.50 28.86 -22.19
CA ARG A 82 116.35 30.22 -21.65
C ARG A 82 115.19 30.96 -22.31
N ILE A 83 115.17 30.98 -23.64
CA ILE A 83 114.12 31.65 -24.43
C ILE A 83 112.74 31.05 -24.12
N ILE A 84 112.60 29.72 -24.12
CA ILE A 84 111.32 29.08 -23.79
C ILE A 84 110.89 29.41 -22.35
N SER A 85 111.82 29.41 -21.41
CA SER A 85 111.52 29.78 -20.01
C SER A 85 111.06 31.23 -19.85
N GLU A 86 111.50 32.13 -20.73
CA GLU A 86 111.05 33.53 -20.76
C GLU A 86 109.73 33.71 -21.50
N LEU A 87 109.46 32.88 -22.52
CA LEU A 87 108.23 32.93 -23.29
C LEU A 87 107.04 32.27 -22.58
N SER A 88 107.25 31.16 -21.86
CA SER A 88 106.15 30.40 -21.23
C SER A 88 105.28 31.25 -20.29
N PRO A 89 105.82 32.09 -19.39
CA PRO A 89 105.00 32.95 -18.54
C PRO A 89 104.17 33.98 -19.33
N ILE A 90 104.64 34.40 -20.51
CA ILE A 90 103.94 35.33 -21.39
C ILE A 90 102.74 34.61 -22.04
N GLU A 91 102.96 33.40 -22.56
CA GLU A 91 101.90 32.55 -23.12
C GLU A 91 100.83 32.23 -22.08
N ASP A 92 101.25 31.80 -20.87
CA ASP A 92 100.33 31.49 -19.76
C ASP A 92 99.49 32.72 -19.36
N HIS A 93 100.09 33.90 -19.33
CA HIS A 93 99.36 35.15 -19.04
C HIS A 93 98.33 35.45 -20.13
N LEU A 94 98.71 35.36 -21.40
CA LEU A 94 97.81 35.66 -22.53
C LEU A 94 96.66 34.66 -22.60
N GLN A 95 96.92 33.36 -22.40
CA GLN A 95 95.87 32.34 -22.32
C GLN A 95 94.91 32.65 -21.17
N SER A 96 95.43 33.04 -20.00
CA SER A 96 94.58 33.42 -18.86
C SER A 96 93.67 34.61 -19.16
N GLU A 97 94.14 35.60 -19.93
CA GLU A 97 93.30 36.73 -20.35
C GLU A 97 92.24 36.32 -21.38
N GLU A 98 92.56 35.42 -22.32
CA GLU A 98 91.58 34.87 -23.27
C GLU A 98 90.47 34.08 -22.54
N ASP A 99 90.86 33.19 -21.62
CA ASP A 99 89.94 32.37 -20.84
C ASP A 99 88.95 33.24 -20.04
N LYS A 100 89.40 34.36 -19.46
CA LYS A 100 88.51 35.30 -18.74
C LYS A 100 87.40 35.84 -19.63
N ILE A 101 87.72 36.21 -20.87
CA ILE A 101 86.74 36.74 -21.81
C ILE A 101 85.79 35.65 -22.31
N GLU A 102 86.29 34.45 -22.55
CA GLU A 102 85.45 33.33 -22.98
C GLU A 102 84.45 32.93 -21.88
N GLN A 103 84.91 32.84 -20.64
CA GLN A 103 84.05 32.58 -19.47
C GLN A 103 82.99 33.68 -19.31
N GLU A 104 83.34 34.94 -19.48
CA GLU A 104 82.40 36.05 -19.37
C GLU A 104 81.35 36.04 -20.49
N LYS A 105 81.74 35.75 -21.74
CA LYS A 105 80.81 35.58 -22.87
C LYS A 105 79.82 34.44 -22.61
N GLU A 106 80.30 33.32 -22.11
CA GLU A 106 79.46 32.17 -21.80
C GLU A 106 78.51 32.48 -20.63
N ARG A 107 78.98 33.18 -19.58
CA ARG A 107 78.14 33.68 -18.49
C ARG A 107 77.03 34.60 -19.00
N ILE A 108 77.33 35.53 -19.89
CA ILE A 108 76.34 36.44 -20.50
C ILE A 108 75.32 35.64 -21.31
N ARG A 109 75.77 34.72 -22.16
CA ARG A 109 74.89 33.85 -22.96
C ARG A 109 73.94 33.04 -22.07
N GLN A 110 74.44 32.44 -20.99
CA GLN A 110 73.63 31.69 -20.03
C GLN A 110 72.63 32.59 -19.32
N GLN A 111 73.03 33.80 -18.92
CA GLN A 111 72.12 34.77 -18.30
C GLN A 111 71.03 35.24 -19.27
N GLU A 112 71.35 35.50 -20.53
CA GLU A 112 70.37 35.86 -21.55
C GLU A 112 69.40 34.72 -21.84
N ALA A 113 69.90 33.49 -21.97
CA ALA A 113 69.08 32.30 -22.15
C ALA A 113 68.14 32.06 -20.94
N GLN A 114 68.65 32.23 -19.71
CA GLN A 114 67.85 32.11 -18.51
C GLN A 114 66.78 33.20 -18.41
N LYS A 115 67.13 34.47 -18.69
CA LYS A 115 66.15 35.57 -18.76
C LYS A 115 65.10 35.32 -19.84
N ALA A 116 65.48 34.78 -21.01
CA ALA A 116 64.53 34.43 -22.05
C ALA A 116 63.57 33.31 -21.60
N LYS A 117 64.10 32.27 -20.95
CA LYS A 117 63.30 31.17 -20.38
C LYS A 117 62.36 31.63 -19.28
N GLU A 118 62.82 32.47 -18.36
CA GLU A 118 62.00 33.04 -17.29
C GLU A 118 60.90 33.93 -17.84
N ARG A 119 61.22 34.82 -18.80
CA ARG A 119 60.21 35.62 -19.49
C ARG A 119 59.15 34.74 -20.13
N PHE A 120 59.55 33.72 -20.89
CA PHE A 120 58.64 32.79 -21.52
C PHE A 120 57.73 32.09 -20.51
N ASN A 121 58.30 31.53 -19.44
CA ASN A 121 57.54 30.83 -18.39
C ASN A 121 56.55 31.75 -17.67
N ASN A 122 56.97 32.98 -17.34
CA ASN A 122 56.10 33.95 -16.69
C ASN A 122 54.93 34.34 -17.60
N ARG A 123 55.18 34.50 -18.90
CA ARG A 123 54.16 34.80 -19.90
C ARG A 123 53.16 33.66 -20.05
N VAL A 124 53.64 32.43 -20.16
CA VAL A 124 52.81 31.22 -20.19
C VAL A 124 51.94 31.14 -18.93
N ALA A 125 52.52 31.33 -17.75
CA ALA A 125 51.78 31.32 -16.49
C ALA A 125 50.68 32.40 -16.46
N ALA A 126 50.96 33.60 -16.96
CA ALA A 126 50.00 34.70 -17.01
C ALA A 126 48.80 34.39 -17.91
N ILE A 127 49.03 33.86 -19.12
CA ILE A 127 47.92 33.54 -20.05
C ILE A 127 47.10 32.33 -19.60
N ILE A 128 47.74 31.33 -18.97
CA ILE A 128 47.02 30.19 -18.35
C ILE A 128 46.16 30.69 -17.19
N THR A 129 46.71 31.54 -16.33
CA THR A 129 45.96 32.15 -15.21
C THR A 129 44.78 33.00 -15.72
N ALA A 130 44.98 33.66 -16.85
CA ALA A 130 43.93 34.41 -17.55
C ALA A 130 42.94 33.51 -18.30
N GLY A 131 43.08 32.19 -18.28
CA GLY A 131 42.08 31.21 -18.71
C GLY A 131 42.36 30.51 -20.05
N MET A 132 43.54 30.70 -20.65
CA MET A 132 43.91 29.96 -21.86
C MET A 132 44.30 28.52 -21.54
N VAL A 133 43.94 27.61 -22.45
CA VAL A 133 44.25 26.18 -22.34
C VAL A 133 45.23 25.78 -23.45
N PHE A 134 46.21 24.96 -23.10
CA PHE A 134 47.17 24.41 -24.05
C PHE A 134 46.61 23.16 -24.72
N ASP A 135 46.58 23.13 -26.04
CA ASP A 135 46.04 22.01 -26.83
C ASP A 135 47.13 21.05 -27.36
N GLY A 136 48.39 21.26 -26.95
CA GLY A 136 49.55 20.52 -27.44
C GLY A 136 50.40 21.30 -28.45
N GLN A 137 49.86 22.34 -29.06
CA GLN A 137 50.59 23.22 -29.99
C GLN A 137 50.44 24.70 -29.62
N ASN A 138 49.22 25.13 -29.29
CA ASN A 138 48.85 26.51 -29.08
C ASN A 138 48.12 26.69 -27.75
N TYR A 139 48.05 27.94 -27.29
CA TYR A 139 47.18 28.34 -26.20
C TYR A 139 45.92 28.96 -26.78
N SER A 140 44.75 28.52 -26.34
CA SER A 140 43.46 29.00 -26.84
C SER A 140 42.45 29.31 -25.73
N ILE A 141 41.60 30.31 -25.98
CA ILE A 141 40.39 30.60 -25.19
C ILE A 141 39.32 31.12 -26.15
N LYS A 142 38.20 30.38 -26.28
CA LYS A 142 37.12 30.68 -27.22
C LYS A 142 37.64 30.93 -28.65
N HIS A 143 37.71 32.18 -29.08
CA HIS A 143 38.12 32.62 -30.42
C HIS A 143 39.54 33.21 -30.46
N MET A 144 40.23 33.30 -29.32
CA MET A 144 41.61 33.79 -29.23
C MET A 144 42.57 32.60 -29.23
N THR A 145 43.68 32.73 -29.95
CA THR A 145 44.73 31.70 -30.01
C THR A 145 46.10 32.35 -30.16
N ILE A 146 47.11 31.79 -29.50
CA ILE A 146 48.50 32.20 -29.65
C ILE A 146 49.41 30.96 -29.71
N ASP A 147 50.33 30.98 -30.66
CA ASP A 147 51.30 29.90 -30.85
C ASP A 147 52.35 29.92 -29.72
N ASN A 148 52.78 28.74 -29.27
CA ASN A 148 53.76 28.61 -28.19
C ASN A 148 55.06 29.38 -28.48
N GLU A 149 55.57 29.33 -29.71
CA GLU A 149 56.80 30.04 -30.10
C GLU A 149 56.65 31.56 -30.05
N LYS A 150 55.49 32.09 -30.46
CA LYS A 150 55.24 33.55 -30.49
C LYS A 150 55.26 34.18 -29.10
N ILE A 151 54.89 33.43 -28.05
CA ILE A 151 54.89 33.92 -26.66
C ILE A 151 56.30 34.35 -26.22
N GLY A 152 57.33 33.59 -26.62
CA GLY A 152 58.71 33.89 -26.27
C GLY A 152 59.33 35.00 -27.12
N LEU A 153 58.91 35.09 -28.38
CA LEU A 153 59.50 36.00 -29.37
C LEU A 153 58.87 37.40 -29.40
N MET A 154 57.67 37.58 -28.87
CA MET A 154 56.98 38.86 -28.93
C MET A 154 57.56 39.91 -27.96
N ASP A 155 57.46 41.17 -28.37
CA ASP A 155 57.81 42.31 -27.52
C ASP A 155 56.83 42.48 -26.35
N GLU A 156 57.24 43.26 -25.35
CA GLU A 156 56.49 43.43 -24.11
C GLU A 156 55.13 44.09 -24.30
N ARG A 157 55.03 45.11 -25.18
CA ARG A 157 53.75 45.80 -25.43
C ARG A 157 52.73 44.88 -26.11
N PRO A 158 53.03 44.18 -27.22
CA PRO A 158 52.12 43.19 -27.80
C PRO A 158 51.68 42.11 -26.81
N PHE A 159 52.59 41.62 -25.96
CA PHE A 159 52.23 40.64 -24.93
C PHE A 159 51.25 41.21 -23.91
N SER A 160 51.51 42.43 -23.41
CA SER A 160 50.63 43.10 -22.46
C SER A 160 49.23 43.32 -23.03
N ASP A 161 49.13 43.79 -24.28
CA ASP A 161 47.85 44.02 -24.95
C ASP A 161 47.08 42.70 -25.15
N PHE A 162 47.79 41.64 -25.55
CA PHE A 162 47.22 40.31 -25.68
C PHE A 162 46.70 39.78 -24.34
N LEU A 163 47.48 39.89 -23.27
CA LEU A 163 47.09 39.45 -21.93
C LEU A 163 45.85 40.21 -21.44
N SER A 164 45.78 41.52 -21.66
CA SER A 164 44.59 42.32 -21.31
C SER A 164 43.34 41.87 -22.09
N ALA A 165 43.47 41.52 -23.36
CA ALA A 165 42.36 41.00 -24.16
C ALA A 165 41.88 39.63 -23.63
N VAL A 166 42.80 38.72 -23.29
CA VAL A 166 42.49 37.42 -22.68
C VAL A 166 41.78 37.61 -21.32
N GLN A 167 42.28 38.51 -20.47
CA GLN A 167 41.67 38.82 -19.18
C GLN A 167 40.24 39.38 -19.34
N SER A 168 40.02 40.24 -20.33
CA SER A 168 38.67 40.75 -20.64
C SER A 168 37.72 39.62 -21.02
N GLU A 169 38.18 38.64 -21.80
CA GLU A 169 37.35 37.51 -22.20
C GLU A 169 36.99 36.58 -21.03
N LYS A 170 37.94 36.36 -20.11
CA LYS A 170 37.67 35.63 -18.85
C LYS A 170 36.63 36.35 -17.99
N ILE A 171 36.73 37.66 -17.83
CA ILE A 171 35.76 38.45 -17.07
C ILE A 171 34.36 38.33 -17.69
N LYS A 172 34.24 38.42 -19.02
CA LYS A 172 32.96 38.24 -19.72
C LYS A 172 32.39 36.84 -19.51
N ASP A 173 33.23 35.82 -19.54
CA ASP A 173 32.82 34.43 -19.32
C ASP A 173 32.34 34.17 -17.90
N GLU A 174 33.05 34.72 -16.90
CA GLU A 174 32.67 34.65 -15.49
C GLU A 174 31.36 35.42 -15.22
N GLN A 175 31.19 36.60 -15.83
CA GLN A 175 29.96 37.38 -15.74
C GLN A 175 28.77 36.64 -16.38
N ALA A 176 28.95 36.06 -17.56
CA ALA A 176 27.90 35.28 -18.22
C ALA A 176 27.50 34.05 -17.38
N LYS A 177 28.48 33.34 -16.80
CA LYS A 177 28.22 32.21 -15.88
C LYS A 177 27.45 32.68 -14.65
N ALA A 178 27.89 33.74 -14.00
CA ALA A 178 27.21 34.30 -12.83
C ALA A 178 25.78 34.76 -13.14
N GLU A 179 25.55 35.36 -14.31
CA GLU A 179 24.20 35.75 -14.75
C GLU A 179 23.32 34.52 -15.02
N THR A 180 23.83 33.50 -15.71
CA THR A 180 23.08 32.25 -15.93
C THR A 180 22.75 31.53 -14.62
N GLU A 181 23.66 31.55 -13.64
CA GLU A 181 23.43 30.97 -12.32
C GLU A 181 22.38 31.77 -11.53
N ARG A 182 22.43 33.11 -11.57
CA ARG A 182 21.40 33.97 -10.98
C ARG A 182 20.02 33.73 -11.59
N LEU A 183 19.94 33.63 -12.92
CA LEU A 183 18.68 33.34 -13.63
C LEU A 183 18.12 31.97 -13.25
N ARG A 184 18.96 30.93 -13.19
CA ARG A 184 18.55 29.59 -12.72
C ARG A 184 18.09 29.60 -11.27
N ALA A 185 18.78 30.34 -10.39
CA ALA A 185 18.40 30.46 -8.99
C ALA A 185 17.02 31.15 -8.86
N GLU A 186 16.81 32.26 -9.57
CA GLU A 186 15.53 32.99 -9.57
C GLU A 186 14.38 32.14 -10.14
N GLU A 187 14.62 31.42 -11.23
CA GLU A 187 13.64 30.49 -11.82
C GLU A 187 13.31 29.34 -10.88
N SER A 188 14.32 28.74 -10.23
CA SER A 188 14.11 27.67 -9.26
C SER A 188 13.30 28.13 -8.05
N GLU A 189 13.49 29.37 -7.61
CA GLU A 189 12.76 29.95 -6.48
C GLU A 189 11.31 30.27 -6.88
N LYS A 190 11.07 30.79 -8.08
CA LYS A 190 9.71 30.98 -8.63
C LYS A 190 8.96 29.65 -8.74
N LEU A 191 9.61 28.60 -9.25
CA LEU A 191 9.04 27.25 -9.32
C LEU A 191 8.68 26.69 -7.94
N LYS A 192 9.53 26.87 -6.93
CA LYS A 192 9.22 26.46 -5.54
C LYS A 192 8.02 27.22 -4.98
N GLN A 193 7.96 28.53 -5.19
CA GLN A 193 6.85 29.36 -4.73
C GLN A 193 5.52 28.99 -5.42
N GLU A 194 5.56 28.73 -6.74
CA GLU A 194 4.39 28.29 -7.50
C GLU A 194 3.94 26.89 -7.08
N ALA A 195 4.86 25.95 -6.89
CA ALA A 195 4.56 24.61 -6.39
C ALA A 195 3.91 24.65 -4.99
N ALA A 196 4.46 25.44 -4.06
CA ALA A 196 3.90 25.61 -2.72
C ALA A 196 2.49 26.24 -2.77
N ARG A 197 2.26 27.18 -3.70
CA ARG A 197 0.94 27.79 -3.90
C ARG A 197 -0.08 26.79 -4.45
N LEU A 198 0.33 25.96 -5.42
CA LEU A 198 -0.50 24.90 -6.00
C LEU A 198 -0.83 23.81 -4.97
N GLU A 199 0.14 23.41 -4.15
CA GLU A 199 -0.07 22.44 -3.08
C GLU A 199 -1.07 22.96 -2.04
N LYS A 200 -0.91 24.23 -1.61
CA LYS A 200 -1.87 24.87 -0.70
C LYS A 200 -3.28 24.93 -1.31
N LEU A 201 -3.39 25.26 -2.60
CA LEU A 201 -4.68 25.31 -3.29
C LEU A 201 -5.32 23.93 -3.39
N LYS A 202 -4.55 22.89 -3.72
CA LYS A 202 -5.04 21.50 -3.75
C LYS A 202 -5.52 21.04 -2.38
N LYS A 203 -4.75 21.32 -1.33
CA LYS A 203 -5.14 20.97 0.03
C LYS A 203 -6.44 21.66 0.45
N GLU A 204 -6.60 22.94 0.12
CA GLU A 204 -7.84 23.67 0.39
C GLU A 204 -9.03 23.12 -0.42
N GLN A 205 -8.81 22.71 -1.67
CA GLN A 205 -9.85 22.04 -2.48
C GLN A 205 -10.24 20.68 -1.90
N GLU A 206 -9.26 19.84 -1.54
CA GLU A 206 -9.50 18.53 -0.92
C GLU A 206 -10.25 18.67 0.41
N GLU A 207 -9.90 19.65 1.25
CA GLU A 207 -10.60 19.95 2.50
C GLU A 207 -12.04 20.41 2.24
N ARG A 208 -12.27 21.28 1.23
CA ARG A 208 -13.64 21.69 0.84
C ARG A 208 -14.47 20.55 0.28
N GLU A 209 -13.89 19.69 -0.56
CA GLU A 209 -14.57 18.52 -1.11
C GLU A 209 -14.85 17.46 -0.05
N ALA A 210 -13.94 17.27 0.91
CA ALA A 210 -14.16 16.40 2.06
C ALA A 210 -15.27 16.94 2.96
N ALA A 211 -15.26 18.24 3.26
CA ALA A 211 -16.31 18.90 4.04
C ALA A 211 -17.67 18.81 3.35
N PHE A 212 -17.73 19.07 2.04
CA PHE A 212 -18.96 18.96 1.27
C PHE A 212 -19.49 17.51 1.22
N ARG A 213 -18.62 16.52 1.04
CA ARG A 213 -19.02 15.10 1.09
C ARG A 213 -19.53 14.70 2.46
N ALA A 214 -18.88 15.13 3.53
CA ALA A 214 -19.33 14.88 4.90
C ALA A 214 -20.71 15.52 5.16
N GLU A 215 -20.92 16.75 4.70
CA GLU A 215 -22.22 17.43 4.81
C GLU A 215 -23.32 16.70 4.02
N GLN A 216 -23.03 16.26 2.79
CA GLN A 216 -23.96 15.48 1.97
C GLN A 216 -24.33 14.14 2.63
N GLU A 217 -23.35 13.45 3.23
CA GLU A 217 -23.60 12.19 3.94
C GLU A 217 -24.47 12.41 5.19
N GLU A 218 -24.22 13.47 5.96
CA GLU A 218 -25.05 13.82 7.12
C GLU A 218 -26.47 14.19 6.71
N ILE A 219 -26.64 14.95 5.62
CA ILE A 219 -27.96 15.25 5.06
C ILE A 219 -28.68 13.96 4.64
N ARG A 220 -27.98 13.04 3.96
CA ARG A 220 -28.55 11.76 3.53
C ARG A 220 -28.98 10.92 4.73
N LYS A 221 -28.12 10.73 5.74
CA LYS A 221 -28.48 10.00 6.98
C LYS A 221 -29.68 10.62 7.67
N ARG A 222 -29.77 11.95 7.71
CA ARG A 222 -30.90 12.67 8.31
C ARG A 222 -32.19 12.48 7.51
N GLN A 223 -32.11 12.37 6.18
CA GLN A 223 -33.26 12.06 5.33
C GLN A 223 -33.71 10.61 5.50
N GLU A 224 -32.78 9.64 5.46
CA GLU A 224 -33.05 8.22 5.70
C GLU A 224 -33.69 7.99 7.09
N GLU A 225 -33.18 8.65 8.13
CA GLU A 225 -33.74 8.59 9.48
C GLU A 225 -35.16 9.17 9.54
N LYS A 226 -35.39 10.32 8.89
CA LYS A 226 -36.73 10.92 8.81
C LYS A 226 -37.70 10.01 8.06
N GLU A 227 -37.29 9.40 6.96
CA GLU A 227 -38.11 8.46 6.20
C GLU A 227 -38.42 7.20 7.02
N ARG A 228 -37.45 6.68 7.78
CA ARG A 228 -37.68 5.55 8.69
C ARG A 228 -38.70 5.89 9.77
N ILE A 229 -38.54 7.03 10.44
CA ILE A 229 -39.49 7.50 11.46
C ILE A 229 -40.88 7.68 10.85
N LEU A 230 -40.98 8.31 9.68
CA LEU A 230 -42.26 8.52 9.00
C LEU A 230 -42.92 7.19 8.62
N LYS A 231 -42.14 6.23 8.13
CA LYS A 231 -42.62 4.89 7.79
C LYS A 231 -43.14 4.16 9.03
N GLU A 232 -42.37 4.12 10.12
CA GLU A 232 -42.78 3.52 11.39
C GLU A 232 -44.06 4.16 11.95
N GLU A 233 -44.18 5.49 11.85
CA GLU A 233 -45.39 6.21 12.27
C GLU A 233 -46.59 5.87 11.37
N SER A 234 -46.38 5.78 10.06
CA SER A 234 -47.42 5.38 9.11
C SER A 234 -47.89 3.94 9.32
N GLU A 235 -46.97 3.02 9.65
CA GLU A 235 -47.27 1.62 9.94
C GLU A 235 -48.07 1.51 11.24
N LYS A 236 -47.67 2.24 12.29
CA LYS A 236 -48.44 2.33 13.55
C LYS A 236 -49.83 2.93 13.35
N GLN A 237 -49.95 3.97 12.54
CA GLN A 237 -51.24 4.57 12.20
C GLN A 237 -52.12 3.59 11.43
N ALA A 238 -51.55 2.87 10.45
CA ALA A 238 -52.27 1.85 9.70
C ALA A 238 -52.72 0.67 10.58
N GLU A 239 -51.89 0.22 11.51
CA GLU A 239 -52.22 -0.84 12.47
C GLU A 239 -53.31 -0.40 13.45
N THR A 240 -53.24 0.84 13.94
CA THR A 240 -54.27 1.43 14.80
C THR A 240 -55.60 1.55 14.06
N ALA A 241 -55.58 2.06 12.82
CA ALA A 241 -56.76 2.17 11.97
C ALA A 241 -57.36 0.80 11.64
N ARG A 242 -56.52 -0.21 11.36
CA ARG A 242 -56.93 -1.61 11.16
C ARG A 242 -57.60 -2.17 12.41
N SER A 243 -57.01 -1.97 13.59
CA SER A 243 -57.56 -2.46 14.86
C SER A 243 -58.91 -1.81 15.18
N LEU A 244 -59.03 -0.49 15.00
CA LEU A 244 -60.30 0.23 15.16
C LEU A 244 -61.37 -0.25 14.17
N ARG A 245 -60.99 -0.50 12.91
CA ARG A 245 -61.89 -1.05 11.89
C ARG A 245 -62.40 -2.43 12.28
N ILE A 246 -61.52 -3.34 12.69
CA ILE A 246 -61.89 -4.70 13.14
C ILE A 246 -62.84 -4.61 14.34
N ALA A 247 -62.55 -3.74 15.32
CA ALA A 247 -63.41 -3.55 16.49
C ALA A 247 -64.79 -3.00 16.11
N SER A 248 -64.85 -1.99 15.24
CA SER A 248 -66.10 -1.43 14.73
C SER A 248 -66.96 -2.48 14.02
N ARG A 249 -66.34 -3.26 13.13
CA ARG A 249 -66.99 -4.36 12.41
C ARG A 249 -67.51 -5.46 13.33
N ALA A 250 -66.73 -5.82 14.36
CA ALA A 250 -67.17 -6.75 15.37
C ALA A 250 -68.40 -6.23 16.12
N ASN A 251 -68.40 -4.95 16.52
CA ASN A 251 -69.55 -4.33 17.18
C ASN A 251 -70.80 -4.33 16.31
N GLN A 252 -70.69 -4.04 15.00
CA GLN A 252 -71.85 -4.09 14.09
C GLN A 252 -72.51 -5.48 14.03
N LEU A 253 -71.74 -6.55 14.14
CA LEU A 253 -72.28 -7.92 14.20
C LEU A 253 -72.83 -8.27 15.59
N ILE A 254 -72.23 -7.72 16.65
CA ILE A 254 -72.77 -7.84 18.01
C ILE A 254 -74.13 -7.14 18.13
N ASP A 255 -74.30 -5.97 17.49
CA ASP A 255 -75.57 -5.24 17.43
C ASP A 255 -76.68 -6.03 16.71
N LEU A 256 -76.31 -6.99 15.84
CA LEU A 256 -77.24 -7.95 15.24
C LEU A 256 -77.58 -9.14 16.15
N GLY A 257 -77.14 -9.11 17.42
CA GLY A 257 -77.30 -10.19 18.40
C GLY A 257 -76.16 -11.20 18.41
N GLY A 258 -75.07 -10.93 17.68
CA GLY A 258 -73.87 -11.77 17.68
C GLY A 258 -73.14 -11.74 19.03
N ILE A 259 -72.49 -12.85 19.37
CA ILE A 259 -71.69 -13.00 20.58
C ILE A 259 -70.24 -13.21 20.13
N LYS A 260 -69.33 -12.42 20.71
CA LYS A 260 -67.90 -12.54 20.42
C LYS A 260 -67.33 -13.76 21.13
N GLU A 261 -66.79 -14.68 20.35
CA GLU A 261 -65.99 -15.81 20.80
C GLU A 261 -64.52 -15.61 20.39
N PHE A 262 -63.63 -16.51 20.82
CA PHE A 262 -62.18 -16.35 20.69
C PHE A 262 -61.69 -16.03 19.27
N ASN A 263 -62.25 -16.70 18.24
CA ASN A 263 -61.83 -16.51 16.85
C ASN A 263 -63.01 -16.28 15.87
N SER A 264 -64.22 -16.04 16.38
CA SER A 264 -65.40 -15.82 15.55
C SER A 264 -66.49 -15.06 16.30
N ILE A 265 -67.46 -14.55 15.56
CA ILE A 265 -68.71 -14.03 16.11
C ILE A 265 -69.80 -15.04 15.77
N THR A 266 -70.57 -15.46 16.78
CA THR A 266 -71.61 -16.48 16.66
C THR A 266 -72.99 -15.91 16.98
N TYR A 267 -74.04 -16.43 16.36
CA TYR A 267 -75.44 -16.10 16.65
C TYR A 267 -76.19 -17.40 16.93
N LYS A 268 -76.75 -17.54 18.14
CA LYS A 268 -77.47 -18.75 18.60
C LYS A 268 -76.74 -20.06 18.24
N GLY A 269 -75.42 -20.10 18.51
CA GLY A 269 -74.57 -21.27 18.29
C GLY A 269 -74.02 -21.45 16.87
N ARG A 270 -74.37 -20.58 15.90
CA ARG A 270 -73.85 -20.63 14.52
C ARG A 270 -72.86 -19.48 14.26
N SER A 271 -71.68 -19.78 13.72
CA SER A 271 -70.71 -18.75 13.34
C SER A 271 -71.25 -17.88 12.19
N ILE A 272 -71.22 -16.56 12.38
CA ILE A 272 -71.66 -15.55 11.41
C ILE A 272 -70.49 -14.74 10.84
N ALA A 273 -69.34 -14.69 11.51
CA ALA A 273 -68.12 -14.10 10.98
C ALA A 273 -66.86 -14.69 11.62
N SER A 274 -65.82 -14.89 10.83
CA SER A 274 -64.48 -15.26 11.30
C SER A 274 -63.62 -14.02 11.55
N SER A 275 -62.49 -14.18 12.23
CA SER A 275 -61.46 -13.13 12.34
C SER A 275 -60.98 -12.62 10.98
N TYR A 276 -60.88 -13.49 9.97
CA TYR A 276 -60.52 -13.12 8.61
C TYR A 276 -61.54 -12.17 7.97
N ASP A 277 -62.84 -12.44 8.18
CA ASP A 277 -63.93 -11.60 7.64
C ASP A 277 -63.90 -10.17 8.18
N LEU A 278 -63.52 -9.99 9.45
CA LEU A 278 -63.45 -8.67 10.09
C LEU A 278 -62.31 -7.81 9.52
N ASP A 279 -61.23 -8.46 9.09
CA ASP A 279 -59.96 -7.79 8.83
C ASP A 279 -59.75 -7.48 7.35
N TYR A 280 -59.95 -8.48 6.49
CA TYR A 280 -59.50 -8.46 5.09
C TYR A 280 -60.56 -8.00 4.08
N LYS A 281 -61.83 -7.86 4.49
CA LYS A 281 -62.86 -7.33 3.58
C LYS A 281 -62.66 -5.84 3.35
N THR A 282 -62.82 -5.40 2.11
CA THR A 282 -62.96 -3.97 1.76
C THR A 282 -64.22 -3.37 2.38
N PRO A 283 -64.37 -2.03 2.47
CA PRO A 283 -65.60 -1.40 2.93
C PRO A 283 -66.85 -1.88 2.18
N GLU A 284 -66.78 -1.99 0.86
CA GLU A 284 -67.90 -2.37 -0.01
C GLU A 284 -68.28 -3.84 0.17
N GLU A 285 -67.28 -4.74 0.25
CA GLU A 285 -67.50 -6.15 0.56
C GLU A 285 -68.05 -6.35 1.98
N TRP A 286 -67.63 -5.51 2.92
CA TRP A 286 -68.11 -5.58 4.30
C TRP A 286 -69.58 -5.17 4.42
N ASP A 287 -69.99 -4.11 3.75
CA ASP A 287 -71.39 -3.68 3.75
C ASP A 287 -72.30 -4.75 3.13
N THR A 288 -71.88 -5.34 2.01
CA THR A 288 -72.58 -6.46 1.37
C THR A 288 -72.65 -7.66 2.31
N PHE A 289 -71.52 -8.04 2.92
CA PHE A 289 -71.46 -9.13 3.89
C PHE A 289 -72.39 -8.90 5.09
N LEU A 290 -72.44 -7.67 5.63
CA LEU A 290 -73.30 -7.33 6.76
C LEU A 290 -74.79 -7.45 6.39
N GLN A 291 -75.16 -7.03 5.17
CA GLN A 291 -76.53 -7.19 4.66
C GLN A 291 -76.92 -8.66 4.52
N GLU A 292 -76.04 -9.48 3.94
CA GLU A 292 -76.25 -10.93 3.82
C GLU A 292 -76.39 -11.60 5.20
N ARG A 293 -75.56 -11.22 6.18
CA ARG A 293 -75.68 -11.74 7.55
C ARG A 293 -76.96 -11.30 8.23
N ARG A 294 -77.39 -10.05 8.05
CA ARG A 294 -78.67 -9.57 8.56
C ARG A 294 -79.83 -10.38 7.97
N ALA A 295 -79.86 -10.59 6.65
CA ALA A 295 -80.89 -11.40 6.00
C ALA A 295 -80.86 -12.87 6.47
N GLY A 296 -79.66 -13.45 6.56
CA GLY A 296 -79.46 -14.82 7.03
C GLY A 296 -79.85 -15.03 8.49
N ILE A 297 -79.64 -14.05 9.37
CA ILE A 297 -80.09 -14.10 10.77
C ILE A 297 -81.61 -14.12 10.84
N VAL A 298 -82.30 -13.24 10.09
CA VAL A 298 -83.77 -13.20 10.04
C VAL A 298 -84.34 -14.52 9.53
N GLU A 299 -83.75 -15.09 8.50
CA GLU A 299 -84.17 -16.38 7.97
C GLU A 299 -83.92 -17.51 8.97
N TYR A 300 -82.76 -17.52 9.63
CA TYR A 300 -82.42 -18.52 10.64
C TYR A 300 -83.35 -18.45 11.85
N ASP A 301 -83.71 -17.25 12.32
CA ASP A 301 -84.70 -17.07 13.39
C ASP A 301 -86.08 -17.58 12.99
N ARG A 302 -86.50 -17.32 11.75
CA ARG A 302 -87.76 -17.85 11.21
C ARG A 302 -87.75 -19.38 11.15
N GLN A 303 -86.63 -19.99 10.79
CA GLN A 303 -86.46 -21.45 10.80
C GLN A 303 -86.55 -22.00 12.23
N LEU A 304 -85.81 -21.42 13.18
CA LEU A 304 -85.85 -21.83 14.58
C LEU A 304 -87.27 -21.70 15.18
N GLU A 305 -87.98 -20.62 14.85
CA GLU A 305 -89.35 -20.42 15.32
C GLU A 305 -90.33 -21.41 14.69
N LYS A 306 -90.17 -21.72 13.38
CA LYS A 306 -90.96 -22.76 12.72
C LYS A 306 -90.72 -24.13 13.36
N GLU A 307 -89.46 -24.48 13.62
CA GLU A 307 -89.11 -25.73 14.33
C GLU A 307 -89.66 -25.77 15.75
N ARG A 308 -89.69 -24.62 16.45
CA ARG A 308 -90.28 -24.50 17.78
C ARG A 308 -91.79 -24.74 17.73
N ILE A 309 -92.50 -24.09 16.80
CA ILE A 309 -93.94 -24.27 16.59
C ILE A 309 -94.25 -25.72 16.18
N GLU A 310 -93.47 -26.33 15.31
CA GLU A 310 -93.64 -27.74 14.94
C GLU A 310 -93.41 -28.68 16.13
N ARG A 311 -92.37 -28.43 16.96
CA ARG A 311 -92.13 -29.19 18.20
C ARG A 311 -93.24 -29.02 19.21
N GLU A 312 -93.71 -27.79 19.44
CA GLU A 312 -94.81 -27.49 20.36
C GLU A 312 -96.14 -28.05 19.85
N GLY A 313 -96.41 -27.96 18.55
CA GLY A 313 -97.56 -28.58 17.90
C GLY A 313 -97.56 -30.09 18.05
N LYS A 314 -96.41 -30.74 17.83
CA LYS A 314 -96.24 -32.18 18.06
C LYS A 314 -96.44 -32.54 19.54
N ALA A 315 -95.84 -31.79 20.47
CA ALA A 315 -96.01 -32.02 21.90
C ALA A 315 -97.47 -31.82 22.35
N ARG A 316 -98.21 -30.88 21.76
CA ARG A 316 -99.63 -30.66 22.06
C ARG A 316 -100.50 -31.80 21.53
N LEU A 317 -100.23 -32.29 20.32
CA LEU A 317 -100.92 -33.47 19.77
C LEU A 317 -100.65 -34.71 20.63
N ASP A 318 -99.39 -34.95 21.01
CA ASP A 318 -99.02 -36.06 21.91
C ASP A 318 -99.71 -35.93 23.29
N ALA A 319 -99.91 -34.71 23.79
CA ALA A 319 -100.62 -34.44 25.05
C ALA A 319 -102.14 -34.61 24.92
N GLU A 320 -102.75 -34.14 23.82
CA GLU A 320 -104.17 -34.33 23.53
C GLU A 320 -104.52 -35.82 23.36
N GLU A 321 -103.66 -36.60 22.69
CA GLU A 321 -103.82 -38.06 22.61
C GLU A 321 -103.76 -38.73 23.98
N LYS A 322 -102.84 -38.31 24.85
CA LYS A 322 -102.76 -38.82 26.23
C LYS A 322 -104.01 -38.49 27.05
N ILE A 323 -104.50 -37.25 26.96
CA ILE A 323 -105.73 -36.83 27.65
C ILE A 323 -106.95 -37.61 27.14
N LYS A 324 -107.05 -37.82 25.83
CA LYS A 324 -108.13 -38.63 25.24
C LYS A 324 -108.08 -40.08 25.71
N ALA A 325 -106.90 -40.70 25.71
CA ALA A 325 -106.72 -42.06 26.20
C ALA A 325 -107.05 -42.19 27.70
N GLU A 326 -106.75 -41.16 28.50
CA GLU A 326 -107.09 -41.14 29.92
C GLU A 326 -108.59 -40.94 30.16
N ASN A 327 -109.25 -40.06 29.41
CA ASN A 327 -110.70 -39.89 29.46
C ASN A 327 -111.45 -41.17 29.05
N ASP A 328 -110.98 -41.86 27.99
CA ASP A 328 -111.53 -43.14 27.56
C ASP A 328 -111.35 -44.24 28.63
N ARG A 329 -110.28 -44.17 29.44
CA ARG A 329 -110.10 -45.08 30.60
C ARG A 329 -111.10 -44.77 31.70
N ILE A 330 -111.30 -43.49 32.03
CA ILE A 330 -112.22 -43.03 33.08
C ILE A 330 -113.67 -43.40 32.74
N THR A 331 -114.12 -43.23 31.49
CA THR A 331 -115.48 -43.63 31.08
C THR A 331 -115.68 -45.14 31.18
N LYS A 332 -114.67 -45.94 30.83
CA LYS A 332 -114.73 -47.40 30.94
C LYS A 332 -114.82 -47.88 32.39
N GLU A 333 -114.03 -47.29 33.29
CA GLU A 333 -114.09 -47.57 34.73
C GLU A 333 -115.45 -47.16 35.35
N ALA A 334 -116.05 -46.05 34.90
CA ALA A 334 -117.37 -45.62 35.35
C ALA A 334 -118.50 -46.58 34.90
N GLU A 335 -118.43 -47.12 33.68
CA GLU A 335 -119.38 -48.12 33.20
C GLU A 335 -119.27 -49.45 33.97
N GLU A 336 -118.05 -49.89 34.29
CA GLU A 336 -117.81 -51.09 35.10
C GLU A 336 -118.32 -50.92 36.54
N ALA A 337 -118.09 -49.76 37.16
CA ALA A 337 -118.60 -49.45 38.50
C ALA A 337 -120.14 -49.45 38.57
N LYS A 338 -120.82 -48.96 37.52
CA LYS A 338 -122.29 -49.00 37.44
C LYS A 338 -122.83 -50.43 37.35
N LYS A 339 -122.19 -51.29 36.53
CA LYS A 339 -122.57 -52.71 36.41
C LYS A 339 -122.34 -53.48 37.72
N GLU A 340 -121.30 -53.15 38.48
CA GLU A 340 -121.04 -53.79 39.78
C GLU A 340 -122.04 -53.33 40.87
N GLY A 341 -122.47 -52.06 40.86
CA GLY A 341 -123.53 -51.57 41.74
C GLY A 341 -124.88 -52.26 41.53
N GLU A 342 -125.27 -52.49 40.28
CA GLU A 342 -126.50 -53.22 39.93
C GLU A 342 -126.43 -54.71 40.36
N ARG A 343 -125.23 -55.30 40.37
CA ARG A 343 -125.00 -56.67 40.83
C ARG A 343 -125.12 -56.82 42.35
N GLN A 344 -124.61 -55.86 43.12
CA GLN A 344 -124.67 -55.86 44.59
C GLN A 344 -126.11 -55.72 45.13
N GLU A 345 -126.96 -54.89 44.51
CA GLU A 345 -128.37 -54.70 44.90
C GLU A 345 -129.21 -56.00 44.71
N SER A 346 -128.87 -56.79 43.69
CA SER A 346 -129.54 -58.07 43.40
C SER A 346 -129.22 -59.19 44.41
N LEU A 347 -128.10 -59.08 45.15
CA LEU A 347 -127.60 -60.08 46.09
C LEU A 347 -128.01 -59.83 47.56
N ARG A 348 -128.70 -58.71 47.87
CA ARG A 348 -129.18 -58.44 49.23
C ARG A 348 -130.23 -59.45 49.68
N PRO A 349 -130.07 -60.10 50.86
CA PRO A 349 -130.99 -61.12 51.36
C PRO A 349 -132.42 -60.58 51.48
N ASP A 350 -133.40 -61.37 51.03
CA ASP A 350 -134.82 -60.98 51.01
C ASP A 350 -135.34 -60.57 52.39
N LYS A 351 -134.75 -61.12 53.45
CA LYS A 351 -135.05 -60.77 54.84
C LYS A 351 -134.78 -59.30 55.15
N GLU A 352 -133.68 -58.74 54.67
CA GLU A 352 -133.35 -57.32 54.87
C GLU A 352 -134.24 -56.42 54.01
N LYS A 353 -134.56 -56.83 52.77
CA LYS A 353 -135.51 -56.10 51.91
C LYS A 353 -136.89 -56.02 52.56
N LEU A 354 -137.36 -57.11 53.16
CA LEU A 354 -138.64 -57.16 53.89
C LEU A 354 -138.58 -56.36 55.21
N GLN A 355 -137.43 -56.34 55.89
CA GLN A 355 -137.23 -55.55 57.11
C GLN A 355 -137.28 -54.05 56.81
N ASP A 356 -136.62 -53.59 55.75
CA ASP A 356 -136.67 -52.20 55.28
C ASP A 356 -138.08 -51.83 54.83
N LEU A 357 -138.79 -52.72 54.13
CA LEU A 357 -140.20 -52.51 53.79
C LEU A 357 -141.06 -52.33 55.05
N ALA A 358 -140.90 -53.18 56.06
CA ALA A 358 -141.64 -53.06 57.32
C ALA A 358 -141.39 -51.71 58.00
N ASN A 359 -140.14 -51.25 58.02
CA ASN A 359 -139.77 -49.95 58.59
C ASN A 359 -140.36 -48.78 57.79
N ASN A 360 -140.38 -48.89 56.46
CA ASN A 360 -140.96 -47.85 55.60
C ASN A 360 -142.49 -47.77 55.71
N VAL A 361 -143.19 -48.88 55.96
CA VAL A 361 -144.67 -48.90 56.11
C VAL A 361 -145.15 -48.06 57.30
N ILE A 362 -144.44 -48.06 58.43
CA ILE A 362 -144.81 -47.20 59.57
C ILE A 362 -144.31 -45.75 59.41
N ALA A 363 -143.28 -45.54 58.59
CA ALA A 363 -142.74 -44.23 58.29
C ALA A 363 -143.63 -43.39 57.34
N ILE A 364 -144.72 -43.96 56.83
CA ILE A 364 -145.72 -43.23 56.05
C ILE A 364 -146.34 -42.14 56.94
N ALA A 365 -146.04 -40.89 56.63
CA ALA A 365 -146.52 -39.74 57.37
C ALA A 365 -148.04 -39.55 57.17
N LEU A 366 -148.81 -39.67 58.26
CA LEU A 366 -150.27 -39.43 58.25
C LEU A 366 -150.58 -37.93 58.40
N PRO A 367 -151.58 -37.40 57.66
CA PRO A 367 -151.92 -35.98 57.69
C PRO A 367 -152.47 -35.54 59.04
N LYS A 368 -152.12 -34.31 59.48
CA LYS A 368 -152.67 -33.70 60.71
C LYS A 368 -154.12 -33.28 60.47
N VAL A 369 -155.05 -33.83 61.26
CA VAL A 369 -156.49 -33.55 61.18
C VAL A 369 -157.01 -32.99 62.52
N THR A 370 -158.01 -32.09 62.46
CA THR A 370 -158.47 -31.28 63.62
C THR A 370 -159.83 -31.70 64.19
N SER A 371 -160.65 -32.43 63.43
CA SER A 371 -161.94 -32.93 63.93
C SER A 371 -161.75 -34.22 64.73
N GLU A 372 -162.50 -34.37 65.83
CA GLU A 372 -162.37 -35.52 66.74
C GLU A 372 -162.63 -36.85 66.01
N GLY A 373 -163.68 -36.92 65.17
CA GLY A 373 -163.96 -38.10 64.35
C GLY A 373 -162.86 -38.42 63.32
N ALA A 374 -162.21 -37.40 62.74
CA ALA A 374 -161.10 -37.60 61.80
C ALA A 374 -159.81 -38.03 62.51
N GLN A 375 -159.56 -37.53 63.72
CA GLN A 375 -158.42 -37.98 64.54
C GLN A 375 -158.56 -39.44 64.93
N GLN A 376 -159.78 -39.90 65.19
CA GLN A 376 -160.07 -41.31 65.43
C GLN A 376 -159.69 -42.17 64.22
N ILE A 377 -160.09 -41.77 63.00
CA ILE A 377 -159.71 -42.47 61.77
C ILE A 377 -158.20 -42.48 61.54
N ALA A 378 -157.52 -41.34 61.72
CA ALA A 378 -156.07 -41.26 61.55
C ALA A 378 -155.33 -42.16 62.56
N ASN A 379 -155.83 -42.26 63.79
CA ASN A 379 -155.29 -43.17 64.78
C ASN A 379 -155.57 -44.63 64.42
N ASP A 380 -156.76 -44.96 63.92
CA ASP A 380 -157.09 -46.31 63.46
C ASP A 380 -156.19 -46.74 62.29
N VAL A 381 -155.93 -45.86 61.33
CA VAL A 381 -154.99 -46.12 60.22
C VAL A 381 -153.57 -46.32 60.74
N ARG A 382 -153.10 -45.49 61.68
CA ARG A 382 -151.78 -45.69 62.32
C ARG A 382 -151.69 -47.04 63.01
N LEU A 383 -152.76 -47.45 63.70
CA LEU A 383 -152.86 -48.74 64.37
C LEU A 383 -152.85 -49.89 63.37
N MET A 384 -153.53 -49.75 62.23
CA MET A 384 -153.49 -50.73 61.13
C MET A 384 -152.10 -50.83 60.49
N LEU A 385 -151.43 -49.72 60.20
CA LEU A 385 -150.06 -49.71 59.66
C LEU A 385 -149.07 -50.34 60.64
N GLY A 386 -149.21 -50.04 61.94
CA GLY A 386 -148.42 -50.69 62.99
C GLY A 386 -148.68 -52.20 63.06
N LYS A 387 -149.94 -52.64 62.90
CA LYS A 387 -150.28 -54.07 62.82
C LYS A 387 -149.67 -54.73 61.58
N ILE A 388 -149.65 -54.05 60.42
CA ILE A 388 -149.01 -54.56 59.20
C ILE A 388 -147.49 -54.66 59.39
N GLN A 389 -146.83 -53.61 59.91
CA GLN A 389 -145.41 -53.68 60.22
C GLN A 389 -145.11 -54.83 61.18
N THR A 390 -145.90 -54.98 62.24
CA THR A 390 -145.74 -56.05 63.23
C THR A 390 -145.96 -57.42 62.59
N HIS A 391 -146.93 -57.54 61.68
CA HIS A 391 -147.16 -58.76 60.92
C HIS A 391 -145.96 -59.10 60.04
N ILE A 392 -145.43 -58.14 59.29
CA ILE A 392 -144.25 -58.33 58.43
C ILE A 392 -143.03 -58.70 59.30
N LEU A 393 -142.74 -57.97 60.37
CA LEU A 393 -141.62 -58.26 61.28
C LEU A 393 -141.76 -59.62 61.98
N ASN A 394 -142.98 -60.02 62.36
CA ASN A 394 -143.20 -61.34 62.95
C ASN A 394 -143.09 -62.46 61.91
N LYS A 395 -143.55 -62.24 60.68
CA LYS A 395 -143.34 -63.20 59.58
C LYS A 395 -141.88 -63.31 59.18
N ILE A 396 -141.12 -62.21 59.23
CA ILE A 396 -139.66 -62.16 59.07
C ILE A 396 -138.94 -62.99 60.16
N LYS A 397 -139.46 -63.06 61.39
CA LYS A 397 -138.89 -63.92 62.44
C LYS A 397 -139.11 -65.42 62.17
N THR A 398 -140.11 -65.75 61.34
CA THR A 398 -140.42 -67.13 60.91
C THR A 398 -139.91 -67.48 59.50
N LEU A 399 -139.26 -66.52 58.83
CA LEU A 399 -138.52 -66.62 57.57
C LEU A 399 -137.03 -66.70 57.88
#